data_AF-A0A914D8T6-F1
#
_entry.id   AF-A0A914D8T6-F1
#
_cell.length_a   1.000
_cell.length_b   1.000
_cell.length_c   1.000
_cell.angle_alpha   90.00
_cell.angle_beta   90.00
_cell.angle_gamma   90.00
#
_symmetry.space_group_name_H-M   'P 1'
#
loop_
_entity.id
_entity.type
_entity.pdbx_description
1 polymer ?
#
loop_
_entity_poly.entity_id
_entity_poly.type
_entity_poly.pdbx_seq_one_letter_code
_entity_poly.pdbx_strand_id
1 'polypeptide(L)'
;MRKPEVTIAEMNVKIGRATLSKLQRIDSENALSFGLTREHCQLLERISACALRNESVLLTGETGVGKTSVIQLLASYMNASLRVVNMSQDSDTSDLIGGYKPVSIITIIRPLFEDYETLFDQTFDRAKNVKFFTHLQNCLSTGRFADFLRLLIETALKAIEQPKTDHFSWTKLIVRAKRILHSLSSRKSALPFAYIRGIVSEAAELGHWLLIDEINLASPDCLESVVRVLEGTLS
;
A
#
# COMPACT_ATOMS: atom_id res chain seq x y z
N MET A 1 30.28 29.37 -3.64
CA MET A 1 29.24 28.38 -3.99
C MET A 1 27.85 28.94 -3.62
N ARG A 2 26.84 28.79 -4.49
CA ARG A 2 25.51 29.46 -4.43
C ARG A 2 24.51 28.72 -3.52
N LYS A 3 23.59 29.43 -2.82
CA LYS A 3 22.39 28.86 -2.17
C LYS A 3 21.20 28.95 -3.14
N PRO A 4 20.61 27.84 -3.61
CA PRO A 4 19.39 27.87 -4.42
C PRO A 4 18.20 28.42 -3.62
N GLU A 5 17.37 29.23 -4.28
CA GLU A 5 16.07 29.65 -3.75
C GLU A 5 15.03 28.56 -3.97
N VAL A 6 14.14 28.37 -2.99
CA VAL A 6 13.06 27.40 -3.03
C VAL A 6 11.74 28.17 -2.96
N THR A 7 10.94 28.09 -4.02
CA THR A 7 9.64 28.76 -4.13
C THR A 7 8.58 27.71 -4.42
N ILE A 8 7.58 27.64 -3.56
CA ILE A 8 6.48 26.69 -3.66
C ILE A 8 5.25 27.48 -4.11
N ALA A 9 4.83 27.29 -5.35
CA ALA A 9 3.59 27.84 -5.87
C ALA A 9 2.46 26.79 -5.77
N GLU A 10 1.24 27.17 -6.15
CA GLU A 10 0.09 26.27 -6.09
C GLU A 10 0.25 25.06 -7.02
N MET A 11 0.72 25.29 -8.25
CA MET A 11 0.82 24.26 -9.30
C MET A 11 2.26 23.78 -9.57
N ASN A 12 3.27 24.55 -9.17
CA ASN A 12 4.66 24.24 -9.47
C ASN A 12 5.57 24.50 -8.25
N VAL A 13 6.70 23.80 -8.21
CA VAL A 13 7.75 23.98 -7.22
C VAL A 13 9.03 24.36 -7.96
N LYS A 14 9.57 25.55 -7.68
CA LYS A 14 10.82 26.04 -8.25
C LYS A 14 11.93 25.91 -7.22
N ILE A 15 12.96 25.14 -7.54
CA ILE A 15 14.13 24.92 -6.70
C ILE A 15 15.36 25.27 -7.53
N GLY A 16 15.93 26.46 -7.29
CA GLY A 16 17.04 26.99 -8.07
C GLY A 16 16.68 27.08 -9.56
N ARG A 17 17.35 26.26 -10.37
CA ARG A 17 17.15 26.17 -11.84
C ARG A 17 16.11 25.13 -12.26
N ALA A 18 15.67 24.26 -11.36
CA ALA A 18 14.65 23.26 -11.65
C ALA A 18 13.24 23.80 -11.33
N THR A 19 12.27 23.57 -12.21
CA THR A 19 10.85 23.88 -11.97
C THR A 19 10.04 22.62 -12.24
N LEU A 20 9.47 22.05 -11.19
CA LEU A 20 8.69 20.82 -11.22
C LEU A 20 7.19 21.13 -11.10
N SER A 21 6.35 20.40 -11.82
CA SER A 21 4.88 20.53 -11.71
C SER A 21 4.34 19.59 -10.64
N LYS A 22 3.53 20.12 -9.71
CA LYS A 22 2.96 19.32 -8.64
C LYS A 22 2.01 18.27 -9.19
N LEU A 23 2.02 17.10 -8.56
CA LEU A 23 1.06 16.05 -8.86
C LEU A 23 -0.31 16.44 -8.28
N GLN A 24 -1.40 16.10 -8.99
CA GLN A 24 -2.76 16.30 -8.50
C GLN A 24 -2.95 15.40 -7.28
N ARG A 25 -3.21 16.01 -6.11
CA ARG A 25 -3.14 15.34 -4.82
C ARG A 25 -4.40 14.52 -4.54
N ILE A 26 -4.22 13.30 -4.02
CA ILE A 26 -5.14 12.63 -3.09
C ILE A 26 -4.41 12.69 -1.74
N ASP A 27 -5.04 13.32 -0.75
CA ASP A 27 -4.60 13.46 0.65
C ASP A 27 -3.45 14.44 0.98
N SER A 28 -3.86 15.47 1.72
CA SER A 28 -3.01 16.56 2.19
C SER A 28 -2.41 16.25 3.56
N GLU A 29 -1.28 15.55 3.60
CA GLU A 29 -0.46 15.52 4.83
C GLU A 29 0.30 16.85 4.99
N ASN A 30 0.38 17.29 6.25
CA ASN A 30 0.98 18.54 6.72
C ASN A 30 2.33 18.80 6.04
N ALA A 31 2.54 20.02 5.55
CA ALA A 31 3.80 20.44 4.98
C ALA A 31 4.91 20.27 6.04
N LEU A 32 5.84 19.34 5.78
CA LEU A 32 7.04 19.22 6.58
C LEU A 32 7.81 20.55 6.45
N SER A 33 7.88 21.31 7.55
CA SER A 33 8.67 22.54 7.59
C SER A 33 9.92 22.28 8.39
N PHE A 34 11.03 22.03 7.71
CA PHE A 34 12.36 21.98 8.33
C PHE A 34 13.23 23.13 7.86
N GLY A 35 14.19 23.54 8.69
CA GLY A 35 15.15 24.59 8.37
C GLY A 35 16.04 24.22 7.18
N LEU A 36 15.80 24.83 6.02
CA LEU A 36 16.60 24.61 4.82
C LEU A 36 17.99 25.26 4.93
N THR A 37 18.99 24.44 5.29
CA THR A 37 20.40 24.80 5.18
C THR A 37 20.78 24.98 3.71
N ARG A 38 21.93 25.61 3.48
CA ARG A 38 22.44 25.81 2.12
C ARG A 38 22.72 24.47 1.41
N GLU A 39 23.18 23.46 2.14
CA GLU A 39 23.46 22.12 1.61
C GLU A 39 22.17 21.41 1.20
N HIS A 40 21.12 21.51 2.02
CA HIS A 40 19.80 20.97 1.68
C HIS A 40 19.24 21.60 0.39
N CYS A 41 19.33 22.93 0.23
CA CYS A 41 18.90 23.61 -1.00
C CYS A 41 19.65 23.14 -2.24
N GLN A 42 20.98 22.91 -2.12
CA GLN A 42 21.80 22.40 -3.23
C GLN A 42 21.46 20.96 -3.58
N LEU A 43 21.22 20.11 -2.59
CA LEU A 43 20.80 18.73 -2.79
C LEU A 43 19.41 18.68 -3.45
N LEU A 44 18.45 19.47 -2.95
CA LEU A 44 17.12 19.61 -3.55
C LEU A 44 17.20 20.02 -5.02
N GLU A 45 18.03 21.00 -5.38
CA GLU A 45 18.17 21.44 -6.79
C GLU A 45 18.66 20.29 -7.67
N ARG A 46 19.64 19.49 -7.20
CA ARG A 46 20.17 18.34 -7.95
C ARG A 46 19.13 17.24 -8.13
N ILE A 47 18.47 16.84 -7.05
CA ILE A 47 17.41 15.81 -7.10
C ILE A 47 16.28 16.28 -8.01
N SER A 48 15.88 17.55 -7.92
CA SER A 48 14.82 18.13 -8.77
C SER A 48 15.20 18.13 -10.24
N ALA A 49 16.48 18.37 -10.57
CA ALA A 49 16.96 18.32 -11.95
C ALA A 49 16.93 16.89 -12.53
N CYS A 50 17.22 15.86 -11.73
CA CYS A 50 17.10 14.47 -12.13
C CYS A 50 15.63 14.03 -12.25
N ALA A 51 14.78 14.44 -11.31
CA ALA A 51 13.35 14.18 -11.36
C ALA A 51 12.70 14.75 -12.64
N LEU A 52 13.14 15.94 -13.09
CA LEU A 52 12.71 16.52 -14.38
C LEU A 52 13.05 15.68 -15.61
N ARG A 53 14.08 14.84 -15.50
CA ARG A 53 14.57 13.98 -16.58
C ARG A 53 14.09 12.54 -16.44
N ASN A 54 13.26 12.24 -15.44
CA ASN A 54 12.86 10.88 -15.07
C ASN A 54 14.08 9.96 -14.84
N GLU A 55 15.16 10.50 -14.26
CA GLU A 55 16.38 9.75 -13.96
C GLU A 55 16.39 9.29 -12.49
N SER A 56 16.77 8.03 -12.26
CA SER A 56 16.98 7.50 -10.90
C SER A 56 18.18 8.17 -10.22
N VAL A 57 18.07 8.46 -8.93
CA VAL A 57 19.10 9.15 -8.16
C VAL A 57 19.67 8.24 -7.07
N LEU A 58 20.99 8.07 -7.06
CA LEU A 58 21.73 7.44 -5.97
C LEU A 58 22.42 8.52 -5.12
N LEU A 59 22.11 8.57 -3.83
CA LEU A 59 22.74 9.49 -2.89
C LEU A 59 23.69 8.75 -1.95
N THR A 60 24.92 9.23 -1.84
CA THR A 60 25.94 8.66 -0.95
C THR A 60 26.42 9.68 0.09
N GLY A 61 27.04 9.20 1.17
CA GLY A 61 27.67 10.01 2.22
C GLY A 61 27.19 9.62 3.62
N GLU A 62 27.69 10.30 4.65
CA GLU A 62 27.41 10.00 6.06
C GLU A 62 25.90 9.96 6.38
N THR A 63 25.53 9.09 7.32
CA THR A 63 24.18 9.01 7.87
C THR A 63 23.89 10.24 8.74
N GLY A 64 22.61 10.57 8.94
CA GLY A 64 22.22 11.70 9.79
C GLY A 64 22.35 13.11 9.18
N VAL A 65 22.90 13.26 7.98
CA VAL A 65 23.01 14.56 7.28
C VAL A 65 21.71 15.03 6.60
N GLY A 66 20.59 14.38 6.86
CA GLY A 66 19.27 14.80 6.36
C GLY A 66 18.94 14.41 4.91
N LYS A 67 19.67 13.48 4.28
CA LYS A 67 19.39 12.98 2.90
C LYS A 67 17.93 12.51 2.76
N THR A 68 17.51 11.57 3.60
CA THR A 68 16.15 11.03 3.62
C THR A 68 15.11 12.12 3.87
N SER A 69 15.38 13.02 4.82
CA SER A 69 14.50 14.15 5.13
C SER A 69 14.32 15.10 3.94
N VAL A 70 15.37 15.38 3.19
CA VAL A 70 15.33 16.23 1.99
C VAL A 70 14.45 15.62 0.90
N ILE A 71 14.50 14.29 0.70
CA ILE A 71 13.64 13.59 -0.28
C ILE A 71 12.18 13.63 0.17
N GLN A 72 11.90 13.35 1.44
CA GLN A 72 10.55 13.42 2.01
C GLN A 72 9.95 14.83 1.86
N LEU A 73 10.76 15.86 2.05
CA LEU A 73 10.34 17.24 1.83
C LEU A 73 10.05 17.55 0.36
N LEU A 74 10.91 17.11 -0.55
CA LEU A 74 10.66 17.30 -1.99
C LEU A 74 9.35 16.61 -2.39
N ALA A 75 9.12 15.38 -1.94
CA ALA A 75 7.88 14.65 -2.19
C ALA A 75 6.67 15.42 -1.64
N SER A 76 6.77 15.96 -0.42
CA SER A 76 5.75 16.82 0.19
C SER A 76 5.46 18.08 -0.64
N TYR A 77 6.50 18.77 -1.14
CA TYR A 77 6.34 19.92 -2.02
C TYR A 77 5.67 19.57 -3.34
N MET A 78 5.97 18.38 -3.85
CA MET A 78 5.48 17.87 -5.14
C MET A 78 4.10 17.22 -5.07
N ASN A 79 3.52 17.07 -3.87
CA ASN A 79 2.35 16.24 -3.62
C ASN A 79 2.53 14.80 -4.13
N ALA A 80 3.77 14.30 -4.09
CA ALA A 80 4.09 12.94 -4.51
C ALA A 80 3.91 11.96 -3.35
N SER A 81 3.22 10.85 -3.61
CA SER A 81 3.19 9.71 -2.71
C SER A 81 4.57 9.06 -2.65
N LEU A 82 5.25 9.13 -1.51
CA LEU A 82 6.57 8.54 -1.31
C LEU A 82 6.46 7.23 -0.52
N ARG A 83 6.88 6.12 -1.12
CA ARG A 83 7.06 4.82 -0.45
C ARG A 83 8.51 4.70 -0.03
N VAL A 84 8.76 4.56 1.27
CA VAL A 84 10.10 4.33 1.82
C VAL A 84 10.28 2.85 2.11
N VAL A 85 11.35 2.27 1.58
CA VAL A 85 11.78 0.90 1.80
C VAL A 85 13.15 0.94 2.43
N ASN A 86 13.31 0.33 3.61
CA ASN A 86 14.61 0.19 4.22
C ASN A 86 15.16 -1.20 3.93
N MET A 87 16.34 -1.27 3.32
CA MET A 87 16.99 -2.53 2.99
C MET A 87 17.75 -3.11 4.18
N SER A 88 17.81 -4.42 4.24
CA SER A 88 18.56 -5.19 5.23
C SER A 88 19.20 -6.41 4.55
N GLN A 89 20.12 -7.07 5.25
CA GLN A 89 20.75 -8.30 4.74
C GLN A 89 19.74 -9.45 4.56
N ASP A 90 18.62 -9.41 5.27
CA ASP A 90 17.53 -10.39 5.18
C ASP A 90 16.40 -9.96 4.23
N SER A 91 16.59 -8.88 3.46
CA SER A 91 15.56 -8.38 2.55
C SER A 91 15.40 -9.29 1.33
N ASP A 92 14.33 -10.07 1.32
CA ASP A 92 13.98 -10.97 0.23
C ASP A 92 13.32 -10.24 -0.96
N THR A 93 13.62 -10.71 -2.16
CA THR A 93 12.99 -10.26 -3.42
C THR A 93 11.46 -10.39 -3.37
N SER A 94 10.96 -11.40 -2.66
CA SER A 94 9.52 -11.65 -2.52
C SER A 94 8.80 -10.56 -1.73
N ASP A 95 9.52 -9.79 -0.93
CA ASP A 95 8.99 -8.71 -0.10
C ASP A 95 8.95 -7.40 -0.88
N LEU A 96 9.94 -7.20 -1.75
CA LEU A 96 10.04 -6.01 -2.60
C LEU A 96 9.11 -6.09 -3.81
N ILE A 97 9.17 -7.20 -4.55
CA ILE A 97 8.46 -7.35 -5.82
C ILE A 97 7.11 -8.03 -5.61
N GLY A 98 7.08 -9.00 -4.71
CA GLY A 98 5.93 -9.83 -4.44
C GLY A 98 6.23 -11.30 -4.67
N GLY A 99 5.41 -12.15 -4.07
CA GLY A 99 5.58 -13.59 -4.15
C GLY A 99 4.45 -14.34 -3.48
N TYR A 100 4.42 -15.65 -3.70
CA TYR A 100 3.49 -16.54 -3.02
C TYR A 100 3.98 -16.80 -1.60
N LYS A 101 3.24 -16.29 -0.61
CA LYS A 101 3.53 -16.48 0.80
C LYS A 101 2.40 -17.21 1.50
N PRO A 102 2.69 -17.99 2.55
CA PRO A 102 1.65 -18.54 3.40
C PRO A 102 0.92 -17.37 4.06
N VAL A 103 -0.39 -17.29 3.86
CA VAL A 103 -1.22 -16.25 4.47
C VAL A 103 -2.09 -16.83 5.57
N SER A 104 -2.19 -16.07 6.65
CA SER A 104 -3.16 -16.35 7.71
C SER A 104 -4.58 -16.29 7.14
N ILE A 105 -5.43 -17.20 7.61
CA ILE A 105 -6.84 -17.28 7.19
C ILE A 105 -7.57 -15.95 7.36
N ILE A 106 -7.23 -15.19 8.41
CA ILE A 106 -7.76 -13.84 8.66
C ILE A 106 -7.53 -12.88 7.48
N THR A 107 -6.38 -12.97 6.79
CA THR A 107 -6.05 -12.13 5.63
C THR A 107 -6.97 -12.41 4.45
N ILE A 108 -7.44 -13.65 4.31
CA ILE A 108 -8.39 -14.06 3.27
C ILE A 108 -9.83 -13.69 3.67
N ILE A 109 -10.17 -13.82 4.95
CA ILE A 109 -11.51 -13.54 5.47
C ILE A 109 -11.81 -12.04 5.54
N ARG A 110 -10.83 -11.19 5.83
CA ARG A 110 -11.01 -9.73 5.95
C ARG A 110 -11.65 -9.07 4.71
N PRO A 111 -11.14 -9.23 3.48
CA PRO A 111 -11.79 -8.64 2.30
C PRO A 111 -13.18 -9.23 2.04
N LEU A 112 -13.41 -10.50 2.38
CA LEU A 112 -14.76 -11.09 2.33
C LEU A 112 -15.70 -10.42 3.34
N PHE A 113 -15.19 -10.05 4.51
CA PHE A 113 -15.97 -9.36 5.54
C PHE A 113 -16.25 -7.91 5.18
N GLU A 114 -15.32 -7.20 4.54
CA GLU A 114 -15.55 -5.85 4.00
C GLU A 114 -16.64 -5.87 2.91
N ASP A 115 -16.57 -6.83 1.98
CA ASP A 115 -17.63 -7.07 1.00
C ASP A 115 -18.98 -7.40 1.68
N TYR A 116 -18.94 -8.15 2.78
CA TYR A 116 -20.13 -8.47 3.56
C TYR A 116 -20.72 -7.23 4.23
N GLU A 117 -19.90 -6.40 4.89
CA GLU A 117 -20.33 -5.18 5.56
C GLU A 117 -21.03 -4.23 4.58
N THR A 118 -20.43 -4.02 3.42
CA THR A 118 -21.00 -3.13 2.40
C THR A 118 -22.37 -3.62 1.91
N LEU A 119 -22.53 -4.91 1.65
CA LEU A 119 -23.81 -5.50 1.25
C LEU A 119 -24.83 -5.55 2.40
N PHE A 120 -24.35 -5.79 3.62
CA PHE A 120 -25.18 -5.85 4.82
C PHE A 120 -25.78 -4.49 5.12
N ASP A 121 -25.00 -3.41 5.06
CA ASP A 121 -25.47 -2.04 5.31
C ASP A 121 -26.49 -1.57 4.25
N GLN A 122 -26.46 -2.15 3.05
CA GLN A 122 -27.45 -1.90 2.00
C GLN A 122 -28.75 -2.69 2.19
N THR A 123 -28.70 -3.83 2.88
CA THR A 123 -29.83 -4.78 2.99
C THR A 123 -30.52 -4.71 4.35
N PHE A 124 -29.75 -4.51 5.41
CA PHE A 124 -30.19 -4.59 6.80
C PHE A 124 -29.87 -3.30 7.55
N ASP A 125 -30.70 -2.98 8.55
CA ASP A 125 -30.45 -1.87 9.45
C ASP A 125 -29.34 -2.21 10.45
N ARG A 126 -28.19 -1.54 10.33
CA ARG A 126 -27.01 -1.74 11.20
C ARG A 126 -27.32 -1.47 12.68
N ALA A 127 -28.19 -0.50 12.98
CA ALA A 127 -28.52 -0.11 14.35
C ALA A 127 -29.26 -1.22 15.12
N LYS A 128 -30.08 -2.02 14.42
CA LYS A 128 -30.80 -3.16 15.02
C LYS A 128 -29.90 -4.39 15.21
N ASN A 129 -28.84 -4.51 14.41
CA ASN A 129 -27.99 -5.69 14.34
C ASN A 129 -26.62 -5.53 14.99
N VAL A 130 -26.41 -4.48 15.80
CA VAL A 130 -25.13 -4.21 16.49
C VAL A 130 -24.61 -5.43 17.25
N LYS A 131 -25.47 -6.10 18.04
CA LYS A 131 -25.07 -7.28 18.83
C LYS A 131 -24.59 -8.44 17.96
N PHE A 132 -25.24 -8.67 16.82
CA PHE A 132 -24.83 -9.69 15.85
C PHE A 132 -23.47 -9.34 15.25
N PHE A 133 -23.26 -8.08 14.90
CA PHE A 133 -22.00 -7.60 14.35
C PHE A 133 -20.85 -7.72 15.36
N THR A 134 -21.08 -7.36 16.63
CA THR A 134 -20.11 -7.60 17.71
C THR A 134 -19.80 -9.08 17.87
N HIS A 135 -20.79 -9.97 17.72
CA HIS A 135 -20.56 -11.41 17.76
C HIS A 135 -19.69 -11.90 16.58
N LEU A 136 -19.94 -11.41 15.35
CA LEU A 136 -19.10 -11.70 14.19
C LEU A 136 -17.65 -11.25 14.42
N GLN A 137 -17.45 -10.03 14.90
CA GLN A 137 -16.13 -9.50 15.23
C GLN A 137 -15.43 -10.34 16.32
N ASN A 138 -16.16 -10.78 17.34
CA ASN A 138 -15.63 -11.67 18.38
C ASN A 138 -15.22 -13.03 17.81
N CYS A 139 -15.94 -13.59 16.84
CA CYS A 139 -15.54 -14.83 16.19
C CYS A 139 -14.26 -14.67 15.37
N LEU A 140 -14.05 -13.50 14.74
CA LEU A 140 -12.80 -13.19 14.05
C LEU A 140 -11.62 -13.03 15.02
N SER A 141 -11.79 -12.31 16.13
CA SER A 141 -10.72 -12.07 17.11
C SER A 141 -10.33 -13.33 17.89
N THR A 142 -11.28 -14.22 18.15
CA THR A 142 -11.04 -15.50 18.85
C THR A 142 -10.60 -16.64 17.93
N GLY A 143 -10.46 -16.40 16.62
CA GLY A 143 -10.02 -17.41 15.65
C GLY A 143 -11.07 -18.46 15.29
N ARG A 144 -12.34 -18.27 15.67
CA ARG A 144 -13.47 -19.15 15.31
C ARG A 144 -13.96 -18.88 13.88
N PHE A 145 -13.06 -19.08 12.91
CA PHE A 145 -13.30 -18.75 11.50
C PHE A 145 -14.42 -19.59 10.85
N ALA A 146 -14.54 -20.88 11.22
CA ALA A 146 -15.59 -21.73 10.68
C ALA A 146 -16.99 -21.27 11.10
N ASP A 147 -17.15 -20.90 12.37
CA ASP A 147 -18.44 -20.41 12.90
C ASP A 147 -18.78 -19.05 12.31
N PHE A 148 -17.80 -18.15 12.18
CA PHE A 148 -17.95 -16.89 11.47
C PHE A 148 -18.48 -17.09 10.04
N LEU A 149 -17.86 -17.99 9.26
CA LEU A 149 -18.28 -18.25 7.88
C LEU A 149 -19.66 -18.87 7.78
N ARG A 150 -20.04 -19.75 8.72
CA ARG A 150 -21.41 -20.32 8.76
C ARG A 150 -22.45 -19.24 9.01
N LEU A 151 -22.24 -18.39 10.02
CA LEU A 151 -23.12 -17.28 10.33
C LEU A 151 -23.28 -16.34 9.14
N LEU A 152 -22.17 -15.98 8.49
CA LEU A 152 -22.16 -15.12 7.30
C LEU A 152 -22.91 -15.74 6.12
N ILE A 153 -22.78 -17.05 5.88
CA ILE A 153 -23.53 -17.75 4.83
C ILE A 153 -25.03 -17.75 5.15
N GLU A 154 -25.41 -18.04 6.39
CA GLU A 154 -26.82 -18.06 6.80
C GLU A 154 -27.48 -16.69 6.68
N THR A 155 -26.80 -15.60 7.07
CA THR A 155 -27.33 -14.26 6.90
C THR A 155 -27.40 -13.84 5.44
N ALA A 156 -26.40 -14.18 4.64
CA ALA A 156 -26.40 -13.91 3.20
C ALA A 156 -27.52 -14.67 2.47
N LEU A 157 -27.84 -15.91 2.87
CA LEU A 157 -28.97 -16.66 2.30
C LEU A 157 -30.30 -15.98 2.62
N LYS A 158 -30.50 -15.52 3.87
CA LYS A 158 -31.69 -14.74 4.25
C LYS A 158 -31.78 -13.40 3.52
N ALA A 159 -30.65 -12.78 3.19
CA ALA A 159 -30.60 -11.55 2.41
C ALA A 159 -31.13 -11.76 0.98
N ILE A 160 -30.82 -12.90 0.37
CA ILE A 160 -31.30 -13.27 -0.98
C ILE A 160 -32.81 -13.53 -0.99
N GLU A 161 -33.43 -13.85 0.14
CA GLU A 161 -34.90 -14.02 0.22
C GLU A 161 -35.64 -12.68 0.27
N GLN A 162 -34.96 -11.56 0.54
CA GLN A 162 -35.60 -10.25 0.64
C GLN A 162 -35.84 -9.61 -0.73
N PRO A 163 -37.03 -9.01 -0.96
CA PRO A 163 -37.31 -8.29 -2.19
C PRO A 163 -36.49 -6.98 -2.24
N LYS A 164 -35.76 -6.75 -3.34
CA LYS A 164 -34.84 -5.61 -3.61
C LYS A 164 -33.41 -5.74 -3.08
N THR A 165 -32.84 -6.94 -3.04
CA THR A 165 -31.42 -7.12 -2.73
C THR A 165 -30.59 -7.42 -3.97
N ASP A 166 -29.29 -7.10 -3.90
CA ASP A 166 -28.34 -7.48 -4.95
C ASP A 166 -28.03 -8.98 -4.83
N HIS A 167 -28.92 -9.80 -5.40
CA HIS A 167 -28.81 -11.25 -5.37
C HIS A 167 -27.49 -11.74 -5.98
N PHE A 168 -26.93 -11.03 -6.96
CA PHE A 168 -25.69 -11.44 -7.62
C PHE A 168 -24.50 -11.28 -6.67
N SER A 169 -24.35 -10.12 -6.04
CA SER A 169 -23.25 -9.86 -5.10
C SER A 169 -23.35 -10.75 -3.86
N TRP A 170 -24.56 -10.95 -3.32
CA TRP A 170 -24.77 -11.90 -2.21
C TRP A 170 -24.43 -13.35 -2.60
N THR A 171 -24.83 -13.80 -3.81
CA THR A 171 -24.49 -15.15 -4.29
C THR A 171 -22.99 -15.33 -4.47
N LYS A 172 -22.30 -14.34 -5.06
CA LYS A 172 -20.84 -14.33 -5.20
C LYS A 172 -20.15 -14.44 -3.84
N LEU A 173 -20.65 -13.71 -2.85
CA LEU A 173 -20.15 -13.74 -1.47
C LEU A 173 -20.35 -15.12 -0.82
N ILE A 174 -21.53 -15.73 -0.96
CA ILE A 174 -21.81 -17.08 -0.44
C ILE A 174 -20.89 -18.12 -1.06
N VAL A 175 -20.68 -18.08 -2.38
CA VAL A 175 -19.79 -19.04 -3.06
C VAL A 175 -18.36 -18.92 -2.54
N ARG A 176 -17.86 -17.69 -2.35
CA ARG A 176 -16.53 -17.44 -1.76
C ARG A 176 -16.46 -17.96 -0.32
N ALA A 177 -17.44 -17.65 0.51
CA ALA A 177 -17.50 -18.08 1.91
C ALA A 177 -17.54 -19.62 2.05
N LYS A 178 -18.35 -20.30 1.23
CA LYS A 178 -18.42 -21.78 1.20
C LYS A 178 -17.09 -22.40 0.79
N ARG A 179 -16.40 -21.83 -0.20
CA ARG A 179 -15.09 -22.32 -0.64
C ARG A 179 -14.06 -22.24 0.48
N ILE A 180 -14.02 -21.12 1.20
CA ILE A 180 -13.11 -20.93 2.34
C ILE A 180 -13.47 -21.92 3.46
N LEU A 181 -14.75 -22.07 3.80
CA LEU A 181 -15.22 -23.01 4.84
C LEU A 181 -14.84 -24.46 4.50
N HIS A 182 -14.95 -24.86 3.23
CA HIS A 182 -14.53 -26.17 2.76
C HIS A 182 -13.02 -26.38 2.87
N SER A 183 -12.21 -25.35 2.54
CA SER A 183 -10.76 -25.42 2.72
C SER A 183 -10.34 -25.54 4.18
N LEU A 184 -11.09 -24.94 5.12
CA LEU A 184 -10.82 -25.05 6.56
C LEU A 184 -11.21 -26.42 7.14
N SER A 185 -12.26 -27.04 6.59
CA SER A 185 -12.77 -28.33 7.07
C SER A 185 -12.00 -29.53 6.51
N SER A 186 -11.22 -29.32 5.44
CA SER A 186 -10.39 -30.36 4.84
C SER A 186 -9.19 -30.67 5.75
N ARG A 187 -9.05 -31.94 6.17
CA ARG A 187 -8.02 -32.45 7.11
C ARG A 187 -6.56 -32.21 6.68
N LYS A 188 -6.32 -31.72 5.46
CA LYS A 188 -5.02 -31.18 5.04
C LYS A 188 -5.05 -29.69 5.32
N SER A 189 -4.60 -29.28 6.51
CA SER A 189 -4.42 -27.88 6.88
C SER A 189 -3.26 -27.24 6.09
N ALA A 190 -3.36 -27.23 4.76
CA ALA A 190 -2.45 -26.44 3.94
C ALA A 190 -2.77 -24.98 4.23
N LEU A 191 -1.84 -24.26 4.85
CA LEU A 191 -1.93 -22.81 4.92
C LEU A 191 -2.12 -22.30 3.49
N PRO A 192 -3.17 -21.51 3.22
CA PRO A 192 -3.40 -21.02 1.88
C PRO A 192 -2.21 -20.13 1.50
N PHE A 193 -1.63 -20.39 0.33
CA PHE A 193 -0.68 -19.48 -0.28
C PHE A 193 -1.46 -18.43 -1.07
N ALA A 194 -1.10 -17.17 -0.90
CA ALA A 194 -1.60 -16.10 -1.74
C ALA A 194 -0.42 -15.33 -2.31
N TYR A 195 -0.61 -14.80 -3.51
CA TYR A 195 0.33 -13.85 -4.07
C TYR A 195 0.18 -12.53 -3.29
N ILE A 196 1.23 -12.15 -2.57
CA ILE A 196 1.32 -10.86 -1.88
C ILE A 196 2.14 -9.95 -2.79
N ARG A 197 1.56 -8.81 -3.18
CA ARG A 197 2.28 -7.78 -3.93
C ARG A 197 3.35 -7.16 -3.03
N GLY A 198 4.53 -6.96 -3.59
CA GLY A 198 5.61 -6.26 -2.89
C GLY A 198 5.51 -4.75 -3.06
N ILE A 199 6.16 -4.02 -2.14
CA ILE A 199 6.08 -2.55 -2.04
C ILE A 199 6.61 -1.83 -3.29
N VAL A 200 7.61 -2.39 -3.98
CA VAL A 200 8.21 -1.80 -5.19
C VAL A 200 7.26 -1.95 -6.37
N SER A 201 6.68 -3.13 -6.56
CA SER A 201 5.70 -3.38 -7.63
C SER A 201 4.44 -2.54 -7.45
N GLU A 202 3.93 -2.44 -6.22
CA GLU A 202 2.78 -1.58 -5.92
C GLU A 202 3.09 -0.11 -6.18
N ALA A 203 4.26 0.38 -5.76
CA ALA A 203 4.67 1.75 -6.02
C ALA A 203 4.80 2.06 -7.52
N ALA A 204 5.39 1.13 -8.29
CA ALA A 204 5.56 1.27 -9.73
C ALA A 204 4.20 1.33 -10.46
N GLU A 205 3.25 0.46 -10.11
CA GLU A 205 1.90 0.45 -10.70
C GLU A 205 1.10 1.72 -10.39
N LEU A 206 1.24 2.26 -9.16
CA LEU A 206 0.52 3.46 -8.72
C LEU A 206 1.23 4.77 -9.11
N GLY A 207 2.42 4.70 -9.73
CA GLY A 207 3.22 5.89 -10.06
C GLY A 207 3.76 6.63 -8.83
N HIS A 208 3.93 5.93 -7.71
CA HIS A 208 4.47 6.49 -6.48
C HIS A 208 5.99 6.65 -6.58
N TRP A 209 6.52 7.66 -5.88
CA TRP A 209 7.96 7.80 -5.69
C TRP A 209 8.46 6.71 -4.75
N LEU A 210 9.62 6.15 -5.05
CA LEU A 210 10.26 5.10 -4.24
C LEU A 210 11.58 5.63 -3.65
N LEU A 211 11.74 5.53 -2.35
CA LEU A 211 13.00 5.75 -1.65
C LEU A 211 13.49 4.43 -1.07
N ILE A 212 14.65 3.97 -1.54
CA ILE A 212 15.33 2.78 -1.03
C ILE A 212 16.48 3.24 -0.15
N ASP A 213 16.33 3.08 1.16
CA ASP A 213 17.35 3.38 2.15
C ASP A 213 18.27 2.17 2.37
N GLU A 214 19.51 2.42 2.83
CA GLU A 214 20.50 1.37 3.11
C GLU A 214 20.74 0.42 1.90
N ILE A 215 20.67 0.94 0.67
CA ILE A 215 20.79 0.14 -0.58
C ILE A 215 22.07 -0.71 -0.66
N ASN A 216 23.12 -0.29 0.06
CA ASN A 216 24.37 -1.03 0.21
C ASN A 216 24.22 -2.38 0.94
N LEU A 217 23.13 -2.59 1.68
CA LEU A 217 22.82 -3.86 2.36
C LEU A 217 22.04 -4.83 1.48
N ALA A 218 21.53 -4.38 0.33
CA ALA A 218 20.77 -5.22 -0.59
C ALA A 218 21.68 -6.21 -1.32
N SER A 219 21.18 -7.44 -1.54
CA SER A 219 21.85 -8.40 -2.41
C SER A 219 21.73 -7.98 -3.89
N PRO A 220 22.68 -8.39 -4.77
CA PRO A 220 22.62 -8.07 -6.20
C PRO A 220 21.32 -8.51 -6.87
N ASP A 221 20.81 -9.71 -6.53
CA ASP A 221 19.56 -10.25 -7.08
C ASP A 221 18.34 -9.40 -6.69
N CYS A 222 18.36 -8.85 -5.48
CA CYS A 222 17.31 -7.97 -4.97
C CYS A 222 17.29 -6.65 -5.74
N LEU A 223 18.46 -6.05 -5.97
CA LEU A 223 18.60 -4.83 -6.76
C LEU A 223 18.21 -5.03 -8.23
N GLU A 224 18.65 -6.13 -8.85
CA GLU A 224 18.29 -6.43 -10.23
C GLU A 224 16.77 -6.57 -10.39
N SER A 225 16.10 -7.20 -9.42
CA SER A 225 14.65 -7.34 -9.42
C SER A 225 13.93 -5.99 -9.33
N VAL A 226 14.43 -5.07 -8.51
CA VAL A 226 13.91 -3.70 -8.42
C VAL A 226 14.09 -2.96 -9.75
N VAL A 227 15.28 -3.02 -10.34
CA VAL A 227 15.58 -2.35 -11.61
C VAL A 227 14.65 -2.87 -12.72
N ARG A 228 14.46 -4.18 -12.82
CA ARG A 228 13.56 -4.80 -13.80
C ARG A 228 12.12 -4.28 -13.69
N VAL A 229 11.61 -4.10 -12.48
CA VAL A 229 10.25 -3.54 -12.27
C VAL A 229 10.18 -2.07 -12.69
N LEU A 230 11.23 -1.29 -12.42
CA LEU A 230 11.28 0.13 -12.78
C LEU A 230 11.50 0.36 -14.28
N GLU A 231 12.23 -0.52 -14.97
CA GLU A 231 12.43 -0.46 -16.42
C GLU A 231 11.22 -1.00 -17.19
N GLY A 232 10.57 -2.05 -16.68
CA GLY A 232 9.41 -2.68 -17.32
C GLY A 232 8.14 -1.82 -17.33
N THR A 233 8.08 -0.76 -16.53
CA THR A 233 6.97 0.23 -16.54
C THR A 233 7.20 1.40 -17.51
N LEU A 234 8.41 1.50 -18.11
CA LEU A 234 8.77 2.56 -19.05
C LEU A 234 8.49 2.19 -20.54
N SER A 235 7.87 1.04 -20.80
CA SER A 235 7.47 0.56 -22.13
C SER A 235 5.96 0.57 -22.31
#